data_AF-A0A7C3LBT8-F1
#
_entry.id   AF-A0A7C3LBT8-F1
#
_cell.length_a   1.000
_cell.length_b   1.000
_cell.length_c   1.000
_cell.angle_alpha   90.00
_cell.angle_beta   90.00
_cell.angle_gamma   90.00
#
_symmetry.space_group_name_H-M   'P 1'
#
loop_
_entity.id
_entity.type
_entity.pdbx_description
1 polymer ?
#
loop_
_entity_poly.entity_id
_entity_poly.type
_entity_poly.pdbx_seq_one_letter_code
_entity_poly.pdbx_strand_id
1 'polypeptide(L)'
;MKYWLMKSEPDTYSIDDLAAQPRRTDHWDGIRNYQARNFMRDEMKKGDLAFFYHSNCSEPGIAGIMEIVREAYPDFTSWDPGSPYHDPKSSPDRPRWFMVDVRFKRKLKRIITLRELKQHPELGSMKLLQRGSRLSIMPVSDREWRFILSLMD
;
A
#
# COMPACT_ATOMS: atom_id res chain seq x y z
N MET A 1 7.58 12.70 8.57
CA MET A 1 6.66 12.12 7.57
C MET A 1 7.45 11.12 6.77
N LYS A 2 7.01 9.86 6.73
CA LYS A 2 7.60 8.80 5.89
C LYS A 2 6.75 8.61 4.64
N TYR A 3 7.33 7.93 3.65
CA TYR A 3 6.66 7.56 2.42
C TYR A 3 6.59 6.05 2.26
N TRP A 4 5.51 5.60 1.64
CA TRP A 4 5.19 4.19 1.49
C TRP A 4 4.76 3.87 0.05
N LEU A 5 4.77 2.58 -0.27
CA LEU A 5 4.08 2.03 -1.44
C LEU A 5 3.24 0.85 -0.96
N MET A 6 1.96 0.87 -1.32
CA MET A 6 0.99 -0.14 -0.91
C MET A 6 0.28 -0.67 -2.15
N LYS A 7 0.32 -1.99 -2.32
CA LYS A 7 -0.19 -2.68 -3.50
C LYS A 7 -1.64 -3.13 -3.31
N SER A 8 -2.45 -2.92 -4.34
CA SER A 8 -3.78 -3.49 -4.45
C SER A 8 -4.03 -3.94 -5.89
N GLU A 9 -4.82 -4.99 -6.08
CA GLU A 9 -5.24 -5.45 -7.39
C GLU A 9 -6.45 -4.61 -7.83
N PRO A 10 -6.40 -3.88 -8.96
CA PRO A 10 -7.47 -2.96 -9.34
C PRO A 10 -8.81 -3.65 -9.60
N ASP A 11 -8.81 -4.94 -9.97
CA ASP A 11 -10.03 -5.72 -10.15
C ASP A 11 -10.70 -6.10 -8.82
N THR A 12 -9.97 -6.02 -7.70
CA THR A 12 -10.49 -6.23 -6.34
C THR A 12 -10.77 -4.91 -5.64
N TYR A 13 -9.80 -3.99 -5.68
CA TYR A 13 -9.89 -2.69 -5.05
C TYR A 13 -8.92 -1.69 -5.70
N SER A 14 -9.47 -0.77 -6.48
CA SER A 14 -8.74 0.26 -7.21
C SER A 14 -8.61 1.56 -6.41
N ILE A 15 -7.87 2.52 -6.97
CA ILE A 15 -7.79 3.85 -6.36
C ILE A 15 -9.12 4.61 -6.51
N ASP A 16 -9.90 4.27 -7.53
CA ASP A 16 -11.22 4.86 -7.75
C ASP A 16 -12.22 4.35 -6.73
N ASP A 17 -12.11 3.07 -6.33
CA ASP A 17 -12.90 2.52 -5.21
C ASP A 17 -12.60 3.26 -3.91
N LEU A 18 -11.32 3.46 -3.57
CA LEU A 18 -10.93 4.27 -2.41
C LEU A 18 -11.47 5.72 -2.49
N ALA A 19 -11.45 6.32 -3.70
CA ALA A 19 -11.97 7.66 -3.90
C ALA A 19 -13.49 7.74 -3.74
N ALA A 20 -14.22 6.65 -4.03
CA ALA A 20 -15.66 6.52 -3.89
C ALA A 20 -16.12 6.22 -2.45
N GLN A 21 -15.22 5.74 -1.57
CA GLN A 21 -15.56 5.44 -0.18
C GLN A 21 -16.09 6.66 0.59
N PRO A 22 -16.92 6.47 1.62
CA PRO A 22 -17.32 7.53 2.54
C PRO A 22 -16.09 8.25 3.13
N ARG A 23 -16.06 9.58 3.05
CA ARG A 23 -14.90 10.42 3.44
C ARG A 23 -13.60 10.05 2.68
N ARG A 24 -13.73 9.33 1.56
CA ARG A 24 -12.64 8.80 0.74
C ARG A 24 -11.61 8.02 1.55
N THR A 25 -12.08 7.32 2.59
CA THR A 25 -11.26 6.66 3.60
C THR A 25 -11.70 5.23 3.76
N ASP A 26 -10.75 4.31 3.85
CA ASP A 26 -11.01 2.90 4.09
C ASP A 26 -9.90 2.26 4.94
N HIS A 27 -10.19 1.08 5.47
CA HIS A 27 -9.20 0.21 6.09
C HIS A 27 -8.37 -0.53 5.03
N TRP A 28 -7.08 -0.75 5.31
CA TRP A 28 -6.16 -1.48 4.44
C TRP A 28 -5.86 -2.86 5.03
N ASP A 29 -6.83 -3.77 4.88
CA ASP A 29 -6.81 -5.12 5.44
C ASP A 29 -6.01 -6.14 4.60
N GLY A 30 -6.13 -7.42 4.94
CA GLY A 30 -5.70 -8.52 4.09
C GLY A 30 -4.20 -8.77 4.04
N ILE A 31 -3.40 -7.99 4.78
CA ILE A 31 -1.95 -8.17 4.83
C ILE A 31 -1.60 -9.43 5.63
N ARG A 32 -1.07 -10.45 4.93
CA ARG A 32 -0.66 -11.75 5.49
C ARG A 32 0.84 -12.05 5.36
N ASN A 33 1.63 -11.00 5.11
CA ASN A 33 3.09 -11.07 5.13
C ASN A 33 3.63 -10.40 6.40
N TYR A 34 4.45 -11.11 7.18
CA TYR A 34 4.96 -10.61 8.47
C TYR A 34 5.80 -9.34 8.35
N GLN A 35 6.62 -9.22 7.30
CA GLN A 35 7.44 -8.02 7.10
C GLN A 35 6.58 -6.83 6.70
N ALA A 36 5.62 -7.02 5.78
CA ALA A 36 4.65 -5.99 5.41
C ALA A 36 3.82 -5.53 6.62
N ARG A 37 3.35 -6.49 7.44
CA ARG A 37 2.67 -6.21 8.71
C ARG A 37 3.53 -5.38 9.65
N ASN A 38 4.80 -5.74 9.83
CA ASN A 38 5.70 -5.02 10.73
C ASN A 38 5.92 -3.57 10.26
N PHE A 39 6.06 -3.33 8.95
CA PHE A 39 6.11 -1.96 8.43
C PHE A 39 4.88 -1.13 8.82
N MET A 40 3.68 -1.68 8.64
CA MET A 40 2.46 -0.97 9.03
C MET A 40 2.37 -0.77 10.54
N ARG A 41 2.63 -1.83 11.32
CA ARG A 41 2.44 -1.84 12.78
C ARG A 41 3.44 -0.96 13.50
N ASP A 42 4.71 -1.05 13.12
CA ASP A 42 5.81 -0.51 13.90
C ASP A 42 6.26 0.86 13.38
N GLU A 43 6.04 1.15 12.09
CA GLU A 43 6.66 2.29 11.44
C GLU A 43 5.71 3.31 10.81
N MET A 44 4.51 2.93 10.35
CA MET A 44 3.56 3.87 9.76
C MET A 44 2.98 4.79 10.83
N LYS A 45 2.95 6.09 10.52
CA LYS A 45 2.37 7.12 11.38
C LYS A 45 1.28 7.90 10.65
N LYS A 46 0.33 8.42 11.43
CA LYS A 46 -0.71 9.30 10.90
C LYS A 46 -0.07 10.50 10.19
N GLY A 47 -0.53 10.80 8.98
CA GLY A 47 0.01 11.85 8.12
C GLY A 47 1.12 11.40 7.17
N ASP A 48 1.62 10.16 7.29
CA ASP A 48 2.49 9.57 6.26
C ASP A 48 1.74 9.42 4.93
N LEU A 49 2.47 9.48 3.82
CA LEU A 49 1.90 9.34 2.49
C LEU A 49 2.30 8.02 1.86
N ALA A 50 1.42 7.47 1.02
CA ALA A 50 1.65 6.23 0.31
C ALA A 50 1.30 6.38 -1.17
N PHE A 51 2.12 5.78 -2.03
CA PHE A 51 1.72 5.47 -3.40
C PHE A 51 0.72 4.31 -3.38
N PHE A 52 -0.43 4.52 -4.02
CA PHE A 52 -1.37 3.46 -4.35
C PHE A 52 -0.88 2.78 -5.62
N TYR A 53 -0.44 1.53 -5.50
CA TYR A 53 0.12 0.76 -6.60
C TYR A 53 -0.85 -0.31 -7.09
N HIS A 54 -1.21 -0.27 -8.36
CA HIS A 54 -1.95 -1.33 -9.03
C HIS A 54 -1.02 -2.51 -9.34
N SER A 55 -1.32 -3.66 -8.76
CA SER A 55 -0.60 -4.92 -8.98
C SER A 55 -1.48 -5.95 -9.69
N ASN A 56 -0.83 -6.99 -10.23
CA ASN A 56 -1.51 -8.16 -10.84
C ASN A 56 -2.55 -7.80 -11.91
N CYS A 57 -2.30 -6.75 -12.69
CA CYS A 57 -3.16 -6.30 -13.77
C CYS A 57 -2.37 -6.11 -15.07
N SER A 58 -3.06 -5.76 -16.16
CA SER A 58 -2.46 -5.51 -17.48
C SER A 58 -1.46 -4.35 -17.48
N GLU A 59 -1.70 -3.31 -16.68
CA GLU A 59 -0.84 -2.13 -16.58
C GLU A 59 -0.44 -1.86 -15.10
N PRO A 60 0.49 -2.66 -14.54
CA PRO A 60 0.88 -2.51 -13.15
C PRO A 60 1.73 -1.25 -12.96
N GLY A 61 1.42 -0.47 -11.92
CA GLY A 61 2.06 0.83 -11.72
C GLY A 61 1.45 1.67 -10.61
N ILE A 62 2.00 2.87 -10.42
CA ILE A 62 1.52 3.82 -9.42
C ILE A 62 0.36 4.61 -10.01
N ALA A 63 -0.82 4.48 -9.41
CA ALA A 63 -2.05 5.12 -9.86
C ALA A 63 -2.35 6.46 -9.16
N GLY A 64 -1.81 6.65 -7.95
CA GLY A 64 -2.05 7.87 -7.17
C GLY A 64 -1.44 7.84 -5.78
N ILE A 65 -1.92 8.74 -4.95
CA ILE A 65 -1.42 8.99 -3.60
C ILE A 65 -2.58 8.90 -2.61
N MET A 66 -2.27 8.32 -1.46
CA MET A 66 -3.13 8.29 -0.28
C MET A 66 -2.33 8.67 0.97
N GLU A 67 -3.03 8.91 2.06
CA GLU A 67 -2.48 9.31 3.36
C GLU A 67 -2.90 8.31 4.43
N ILE A 68 -2.00 7.95 5.34
CA ILE A 68 -2.33 7.18 6.54
C ILE A 68 -3.10 8.08 7.51
N VAL A 69 -4.35 7.76 7.79
CA VAL A 69 -5.21 8.57 8.68
C VAL A 69 -5.49 7.92 10.03
N ARG A 70 -5.20 6.62 10.17
CA ARG A 70 -5.20 5.89 11.43
C ARG A 70 -3.99 4.95 11.50
N GLU A 71 -3.26 4.99 12.60
CA GLU A 71 -2.16 4.05 12.87
C GLU A 71 -2.68 2.62 13.06
N ALA A 72 -1.75 1.66 13.08
CA ALA A 72 -2.10 0.26 13.03
C ALA A 72 -2.99 -0.21 14.17
N TYR A 73 -3.96 -1.05 13.83
CA TYR A 73 -4.86 -1.73 14.75
C TYR A 73 -5.14 -3.15 14.25
N PRO A 74 -5.65 -4.06 15.11
CA PRO A 74 -5.92 -5.43 14.70
C PRO A 74 -6.80 -5.52 13.46
N ASP A 75 -6.39 -6.36 12.52
CA ASP A 75 -7.17 -6.67 11.32
C ASP A 75 -8.26 -7.68 11.67
N PHE A 76 -9.48 -7.17 11.84
CA PHE A 76 -10.66 -7.97 12.20
C PHE A 76 -11.08 -8.94 11.09
N THR A 77 -10.69 -8.72 9.82
CA THR A 77 -10.99 -9.65 8.72
C THR A 77 -10.30 -11.00 8.93
N SER A 78 -9.21 -11.03 9.71
CA SER A 78 -8.53 -12.27 10.07
C SER A 78 -9.32 -13.18 10.99
N TRP A 79 -10.38 -12.68 11.63
CA TRP A 79 -11.22 -13.44 12.56
C TRP A 79 -12.54 -13.90 11.95
N ASP A 80 -12.88 -13.42 10.75
CA ASP A 80 -14.10 -13.79 10.05
C ASP A 80 -13.88 -15.04 9.19
N PRO A 81 -14.54 -16.18 9.47
CA PRO A 81 -14.41 -17.40 8.66
C PRO A 81 -14.87 -17.24 7.20
N GLY A 82 -15.70 -16.24 6.90
CA GLY A 82 -16.13 -15.91 5.53
C GLY A 82 -15.13 -15.06 4.75
N SER A 83 -14.13 -14.49 5.42
CA SER A 83 -13.11 -13.67 4.76
C SER A 83 -12.11 -14.54 3.98
N PRO A 84 -11.68 -14.11 2.77
CA PRO A 84 -10.56 -14.75 2.08
C PRO A 84 -9.23 -14.64 2.86
N TYR A 85 -9.19 -13.78 3.89
CA TYR A 85 -8.01 -13.54 4.71
C TYR A 85 -8.14 -14.10 6.13
N HIS A 86 -9.11 -14.98 6.38
CA HIS A 86 -9.28 -15.65 7.67
C HIS A 86 -7.99 -16.36 8.12
N ASP A 87 -7.64 -16.20 9.40
CA ASP A 87 -6.55 -16.93 10.05
C ASP A 87 -7.06 -17.49 11.39
N PRO A 88 -7.34 -18.81 11.49
CA PRO A 88 -7.91 -19.42 12.69
C PRO A 88 -7.01 -19.36 13.93
N LYS A 89 -5.76 -18.90 13.79
CA LYS A 89 -4.82 -18.71 14.90
C LYS A 89 -4.70 -17.24 15.34
N SER A 90 -5.42 -16.33 14.68
CA SER A 90 -5.59 -14.92 15.06
C SER A 90 -6.88 -14.77 15.85
N SER A 91 -6.87 -14.03 16.95
CA SER A 91 -8.05 -13.77 17.77
C SER A 91 -8.04 -12.33 18.32
N PRO A 92 -9.16 -11.81 18.84
CA PRO A 92 -9.20 -10.47 19.45
C PRO A 92 -8.21 -10.28 20.60
N ASP A 93 -8.01 -11.31 21.42
CA ASP A 93 -7.06 -11.33 22.54
C ASP A 93 -5.61 -11.54 22.09
N ARG A 94 -5.39 -12.17 20.93
CA ARG A 94 -4.05 -12.43 20.36
C ARG A 94 -3.99 -12.13 18.86
N PRO A 95 -4.09 -10.85 18.45
CA PRO A 95 -4.11 -10.47 17.04
C PRO A 95 -2.76 -10.76 16.38
N ARG A 96 -2.78 -11.50 15.26
CA ARG A 96 -1.58 -11.77 14.46
C ARG A 96 -1.39 -10.75 13.34
N TRP A 97 -2.48 -10.14 12.89
CA TRP A 97 -2.54 -9.28 11.71
C TRP A 97 -3.06 -7.89 12.09
N PHE A 98 -2.57 -6.90 11.36
CA PHE A 98 -2.82 -5.50 11.63
C PHE A 98 -3.09 -4.80 10.30
N MET A 99 -3.88 -3.75 10.36
CA MET A 99 -4.22 -2.86 9.26
C MET A 99 -4.18 -1.41 9.72
N VAL A 100 -4.20 -0.49 8.76
CA VAL A 100 -4.26 0.97 8.96
C VAL A 100 -5.49 1.51 8.24
N ASP A 101 -5.91 2.74 8.54
CA ASP A 101 -6.87 3.43 7.67
C ASP A 101 -6.12 4.39 6.76
N VAL A 102 -6.48 4.37 5.48
CA VAL A 102 -5.92 5.24 4.45
C VAL A 102 -6.99 6.15 3.87
N ARG A 103 -6.60 7.35 3.47
CA ARG A 103 -7.48 8.31 2.80
C ARG A 103 -6.92 8.66 1.43
N PHE A 104 -7.76 8.60 0.41
CA PHE A 104 -7.44 9.10 -0.92
C PHE A 104 -6.99 10.57 -0.87
N LYS A 105 -5.88 10.89 -1.54
CA LYS A 105 -5.42 12.27 -1.72
C LYS A 105 -5.67 12.74 -3.15
N ARG A 106 -5.09 12.04 -4.12
CA ARG A 106 -5.24 12.35 -5.55
C ARG A 106 -4.80 11.19 -6.43
N LYS A 107 -5.34 11.12 -7.65
CA LYS A 107 -4.76 10.32 -8.74
C LYS A 107 -3.51 11.01 -9.30
N LEU A 108 -2.65 10.25 -9.94
CA LEU A 108 -1.64 10.81 -10.86
C LEU A 108 -2.31 11.15 -12.20
N LYS A 109 -1.69 12.01 -13.02
CA LYS A 109 -2.21 12.36 -14.37
C LYS A 109 -2.26 11.15 -15.31
N ARG A 110 -1.41 10.15 -15.05
CA ARG A 110 -1.30 8.85 -15.74
C ARG A 110 -0.70 7.84 -14.77
N ILE A 111 -0.83 6.55 -15.06
CA ILE A 111 -0.12 5.52 -14.33
C ILE A 111 1.39 5.64 -14.63
N ILE A 112 2.21 5.64 -13.58
CA ILE A 112 3.67 5.45 -13.72
C ILE A 112 3.92 3.94 -13.66
N THR A 113 4.18 3.35 -14.81
CA THR A 113 4.18 1.88 -14.96
C THR A 113 5.41 1.25 -14.30
N LEU A 114 5.31 -0.02 -13.90
CA LEU A 114 6.46 -0.80 -13.43
C LEU A 114 7.59 -0.84 -14.47
N ARG A 115 7.22 -0.87 -15.76
CA ARG A 115 8.18 -0.87 -16.87
C ARG A 115 8.99 0.43 -16.89
N GLU A 116 8.31 1.56 -16.74
CA GLU A 116 8.93 2.88 -16.66
C GLU A 116 9.81 3.01 -15.41
N LEU A 117 9.31 2.62 -14.23
CA LEU A 117 10.09 2.66 -12.98
C LEU A 117 11.42 1.89 -13.11
N LYS A 118 11.43 0.77 -13.83
CA LYS A 118 12.64 -0.05 -14.06
C LYS A 118 13.67 0.62 -14.98
N GLN A 119 13.30 1.64 -15.73
CA GLN A 119 14.20 2.34 -16.67
C GLN A 119 15.06 3.40 -15.97
N HIS A 120 14.79 3.71 -14.70
CA HIS A 120 15.44 4.80 -13.98
C HIS A 120 16.46 4.30 -12.95
N PRO A 121 17.77 4.53 -13.17
CA PRO A 121 18.82 4.17 -12.22
C PRO A 121 18.66 4.82 -10.83
N GLU A 122 17.99 5.97 -10.75
CA GLU A 122 17.67 6.67 -9.51
C GLU A 122 16.81 5.84 -8.55
N LEU A 123 16.10 4.84 -9.09
CA LEU A 123 15.28 3.89 -8.34
C LEU A 123 15.99 2.55 -8.09
N GLY A 124 17.30 2.44 -8.37
CA GLY A 124 18.05 1.19 -8.26
C GLY A 124 18.03 0.54 -6.85
N SER A 125 17.82 1.33 -5.80
CA SER A 125 17.67 0.85 -4.42
C SER A 125 16.24 0.48 -4.03
N MET A 126 15.25 0.83 -4.85
CA MET A 126 13.84 0.77 -4.49
C MET A 126 13.41 -0.68 -4.25
N LYS A 127 12.84 -0.95 -3.06
CA LYS A 127 12.39 -2.29 -2.67
C LYS A 127 11.41 -2.94 -3.65
N LEU A 128 10.64 -2.13 -4.38
CA LEU A 128 9.72 -2.60 -5.42
C LEU A 128 10.47 -3.31 -6.56
N LEU A 129 11.66 -2.83 -6.91
CA LEU A 129 12.43 -3.25 -8.08
C LEU A 129 13.45 -4.35 -7.77
N GLN A 130 13.66 -4.65 -6.48
CA GLN A 130 14.55 -5.72 -6.05
C GLN A 130 14.05 -7.08 -6.55
N ARG A 131 14.97 -7.86 -7.13
CA ARG A 131 14.67 -9.19 -7.67
C ARG A 131 14.11 -10.09 -6.56
N GLY A 132 12.95 -10.70 -6.82
CA GLY A 132 12.30 -11.60 -5.87
C GLY A 132 11.44 -10.91 -4.80
N SER A 133 11.34 -9.57 -4.81
CA SER A 133 10.49 -8.85 -3.86
C SER A 133 9.01 -9.28 -4.00
N ARG A 134 8.45 -9.79 -2.90
CA ARG A 134 7.04 -10.20 -2.77
C ARG A 134 6.27 -9.36 -1.77
N LEU A 135 6.84 -8.23 -1.34
CA LEU A 135 6.19 -7.35 -0.38
C LEU A 135 5.02 -6.60 -1.05
N SER A 136 3.92 -6.47 -0.32
CA SER A 136 2.76 -5.63 -0.68
C SER A 136 2.83 -4.24 -0.05
N ILE A 137 3.57 -4.10 1.04
CA ILE A 137 3.82 -2.83 1.74
C ILE A 137 5.34 -2.63 1.80
N MET A 138 5.81 -1.45 1.39
CA MET A 138 7.24 -1.14 1.37
C MET A 138 7.49 0.32 1.74
N PRO A 139 8.58 0.63 2.46
CA PRO A 139 9.04 2.01 2.60
C PRO A 139 9.55 2.55 1.26
N VAL A 140 9.36 3.85 1.07
CA VAL A 140 9.89 4.64 -0.05
C VAL A 140 10.72 5.78 0.56
N SER A 141 11.95 5.96 0.09
CA SER A 141 12.79 7.06 0.56
C SER A 141 12.31 8.41 0.03
N ASP A 142 12.66 9.50 0.71
CA ASP A 142 12.40 10.87 0.24
C ASP A 142 12.95 11.15 -1.17
N ARG A 143 14.05 10.49 -1.54
CA ARG A 143 14.65 10.61 -2.88
C ARG A 143 13.79 9.90 -3.92
N GLU A 144 13.43 8.65 -3.66
CA GLU A 144 12.56 7.86 -4.56
C GLU A 144 11.19 8.52 -4.72
N TRP A 145 10.59 8.99 -3.62
CA TRP A 145 9.31 9.70 -3.64
C TRP A 145 9.33 10.92 -4.55
N ARG A 146 10.29 11.83 -4.32
CA ARG A 146 10.42 13.06 -5.12
C ARG A 146 10.70 12.76 -6.59
N PHE A 147 11.58 11.79 -6.87
CA PHE A 147 11.92 11.40 -8.22
C PHE A 147 10.70 10.84 -8.98
N ILE A 148 9.94 9.93 -8.36
CA ILE A 148 8.73 9.37 -8.96
C ILE A 148 7.72 10.48 -9.28
N LEU A 149 7.57 11.46 -8.38
CA LEU A 149 6.67 12.58 -8.62
C LEU A 149 7.14 13.49 -9.76
N SER A 150 8.44 13.66 -9.97
CA SER A 150 8.95 14.48 -11.09
C SER A 150 8.75 13.83 -12.48
N LEU A 151 8.44 12.54 -12.56
CA LEU A 151 8.10 11.88 -13.84
C LEU A 151 6.73 12.34 -14.41
N MET A 152 6.01 13.17 -13.64
CA MET A 152 4.66 13.68 -13.94
C MET A 152 4.66 15.15 -14.34
N ASP A 153 5.80 15.82 -14.24
CA ASP A 153 6.01 17.21 -14.61
C ASP A 153 6.23 17.36 -16.12
#